data_AF-A0AA97A5A6-F1
#
_entry.id   AF-A0AA97A5A6-F1
#
_cell.length_a   1.000
_cell.length_b   1.000
_cell.length_c   1.000
_cell.angle_alpha   90.00
_cell.angle_beta   90.00
_cell.angle_gamma   90.00
#
_symmetry.space_group_name_H-M   'P 1'
#
loop_
_entity.id
_entity.type
_entity.pdbx_description
1 polymer ?
#
loop_
_entity_poly.entity_id
_entity_poly.type
_entity_poly.pdbx_seq_one_letter_code
_entity_poly.pdbx_strand_id
1 'polypeptide(L)'
;MKKILFLMVAFATFAFAGEGETVKAYSALAVGIVLGLAALGGAIGMGNTASSAISGTARNPGLGGKLVTTMFIALAMIEAQVIYALVISLILLYKNPFLG
;
A
#
# COMPACT_ATOMS: atom_id res chain seq x y z
N MET A 1 8.06 30.76 13.41
CA MET A 1 9.38 30.34 13.94
C MET A 1 9.52 28.83 14.07
N LYS A 2 8.67 28.12 14.83
CA LYS A 2 8.80 26.65 15.02
C LYS A 2 8.77 25.81 13.72
N LYS A 3 7.91 26.16 12.75
CA LYS A 3 7.83 25.46 11.44
C LYS A 3 9.08 25.67 10.57
N ILE A 4 9.63 26.88 10.60
CA ILE A 4 10.86 27.25 9.89
C ILE A 4 12.08 26.60 10.55
N LEU A 5 12.10 26.55 11.88
CA LEU A 5 13.14 25.85 12.63
C LEU A 5 13.11 24.34 12.38
N PHE A 6 11.92 23.74 12.35
CA PHE A 6 11.75 22.33 11.98
C PHE A 6 12.23 22.04 10.55
N LEU A 7 11.91 22.93 9.60
CA LEU A 7 12.33 22.81 8.22
C LEU A 7 13.85 22.98 8.05
N MET A 8 14.48 23.90 8.78
CA MET A 8 15.94 24.07 8.79
C MET A 8 16.65 22.87 9.42
N VAL A 9 16.16 22.34 10.55
CA VAL A 9 16.74 21.17 11.20
C VAL A 9 16.62 19.94 10.29
N ALA A 10 15.49 19.76 9.62
CA ALA A 10 15.30 18.70 8.63
C ALA A 10 16.31 18.83 7.47
N PHE A 11 16.47 20.02 6.89
CA PHE A 11 17.45 20.27 5.82
C PHE A 11 18.91 20.05 6.27
N ALA A 12 19.25 20.46 7.49
CA ALA A 12 20.59 20.26 8.04
C ALA A 12 20.92 18.78 8.22
N THR A 13 19.97 17.95 8.66
CA THR A 13 20.17 16.49 8.74
C THR A 13 20.41 15.85 7.38
N PHE A 14 19.78 16.32 6.30
CA PHE A 14 20.06 15.80 4.95
C PHE A 14 21.41 16.26 4.39
N ALA A 15 21.89 17.46 4.76
CA ALA A 15 23.17 17.99 4.27
C ALA A 15 24.41 17.28 4.83
N PHE A 16 24.27 16.61 5.98
CA PHE A 16 25.37 15.91 6.67
C PHE A 16 25.18 14.38 6.75
N ALA A 17 24.10 13.83 6.18
CA ALA A 17 23.87 12.38 6.18
C ALA A 17 24.78 11.69 5.15
N GLY A 18 25.40 10.57 5.56
CA GLY A 18 26.16 9.73 4.63
C GLY A 18 25.28 9.17 3.51
N GLU A 19 25.85 8.89 2.34
CA GLU A 19 25.09 8.44 1.15
C GLU A 19 24.17 7.24 1.45
N GLY A 20 24.66 6.25 2.21
CA GLY A 20 23.85 5.09 2.60
C GLY A 20 22.74 5.39 3.62
N GLU A 21 22.88 6.43 4.44
CA GLU A 21 21.87 6.84 5.42
C GLU A 21 20.72 7.61 4.74
N THR A 22 21.07 8.42 3.75
CA THR A 22 20.13 9.11 2.87
C THR A 22 19.29 8.12 2.04
N VAL A 23 19.91 7.08 1.50
CA VAL A 23 19.19 6.02 0.74
C VAL A 23 18.21 5.25 1.63
N LYS A 24 18.56 4.96 2.89
CA LYS A 24 17.64 4.35 3.87
C LYS A 24 16.43 5.25 4.14
N ALA A 25 16.65 6.54 4.36
CA ALA A 25 15.58 7.50 4.61
C ALA A 25 14.59 7.58 3.43
N TYR A 26 15.09 7.66 2.20
CA TYR A 26 14.23 7.65 1.01
C TYR A 26 13.50 6.32 0.81
N SER A 27 14.15 5.20 1.09
CA SER A 27 13.53 3.88 1.00
C SER A 27 12.39 3.72 2.00
N ALA A 28 12.55 4.19 3.24
CA ALA A 28 11.50 4.17 4.25
C ALA A 28 10.29 5.05 3.86
N LEU A 29 10.55 6.24 3.29
CA LEU A 29 9.49 7.11 2.78
C LEU A 29 8.75 6.47 1.61
N ALA A 30 9.48 5.89 0.66
CA ALA A 30 8.91 5.20 -0.50
C ALA A 30 8.01 4.04 -0.07
N VAL A 31 8.46 3.23 0.90
CA VAL A 31 7.66 2.14 1.49
C VAL A 31 6.35 2.65 2.06
N GLY A 32 6.37 3.70 2.88
CA GLY A 32 5.16 4.26 3.49
C GLY A 32 4.15 4.74 2.45
N ILE A 33 4.62 5.37 1.37
CA ILE A 33 3.77 5.86 0.28
C ILE A 33 3.19 4.69 -0.52
N VAL A 34 4.04 3.77 -1.00
CA VAL A 34 3.62 2.65 -1.86
C VAL A 34 2.62 1.76 -1.12
N LEU A 35 2.93 1.38 0.12
CA LEU A 35 2.06 0.48 0.88
C LEU A 35 0.77 1.18 1.30
N GLY A 36 0.83 2.46 1.66
CA GLY A 36 -0.36 3.25 1.99
C GLY A 36 -1.32 3.41 0.80
N LEU A 37 -0.78 3.70 -0.40
CA LEU A 37 -1.59 3.81 -1.62
C LEU A 37 -2.16 2.46 -2.05
N ALA A 38 -1.37 1.38 -1.96
CA ALA A 38 -1.84 0.04 -2.27
C ALA A 38 -2.98 -0.39 -1.33
N ALA A 39 -2.83 -0.17 -0.02
CA ALA A 39 -3.86 -0.47 0.96
C ALA A 39 -5.14 0.34 0.73
N LEU A 40 -5.01 1.63 0.39
CA LEU A 40 -6.15 2.48 0.07
C LEU A 40 -6.90 1.98 -1.18
N GLY A 41 -6.16 1.70 -2.27
CA GLY A 41 -6.74 1.17 -3.50
C GLY A 41 -7.41 -0.19 -3.29
N GLY A 42 -6.77 -1.07 -2.54
CA GLY A 42 -7.30 -2.38 -2.16
C GLY A 42 -8.60 -2.26 -1.35
N ALA A 43 -8.63 -1.42 -0.31
CA ALA A 43 -9.82 -1.21 0.51
C ALA A 43 -11.02 -0.69 -0.30
N ILE A 44 -10.80 0.27 -1.20
CA ILE A 44 -11.85 0.81 -2.08
C ILE A 44 -12.36 -0.28 -3.04
N GLY A 45 -11.44 -1.03 -3.67
CA GLY A 45 -11.79 -2.11 -4.57
C GLY A 45 -12.61 -3.20 -3.88
N MET A 46 -12.13 -3.68 -2.72
CA MET A 46 -12.82 -4.71 -1.94
C MET A 46 -14.20 -4.26 -1.47
N GLY A 47 -14.33 -3.02 -1.00
CA GLY A 47 -15.63 -2.47 -0.58
C GLY A 47 -16.65 -2.42 -1.72
N ASN A 48 -16.23 -1.99 -2.91
CA ASN A 48 -17.10 -1.96 -4.09
C ASN A 48 -17.51 -3.35 -4.57
N THR A 49 -16.57 -4.31 -4.57
CA THR A 49 -16.83 -5.70 -4.92
C THR A 49 -17.81 -6.35 -3.95
N ALA A 50 -17.61 -6.16 -2.63
CA ALA A 50 -18.50 -6.67 -1.60
C ALA A 50 -19.92 -6.07 -1.70
N SER A 51 -20.03 -4.74 -1.84
CA SER A 51 -21.31 -4.06 -2.00
C SER A 51 -22.10 -4.56 -3.22
N SER A 52 -21.40 -4.77 -4.34
CA SER A 52 -21.99 -5.29 -5.57
C SER A 52 -22.46 -6.74 -5.41
N ALA A 53 -21.69 -7.59 -4.72
CA ALA A 53 -22.06 -8.97 -4.45
C ALA A 53 -23.27 -9.07 -3.50
N ILE A 54 -23.31 -8.26 -2.45
CA ILE A 54 -24.44 -8.19 -1.50
C ILE A 54 -25.71 -7.73 -2.23
N SER A 55 -25.63 -6.63 -2.99
CA SER A 55 -26.77 -6.11 -3.74
C SER A 55 -27.27 -7.09 -4.81
N GLY A 56 -26.35 -7.78 -5.49
CA GLY A 56 -26.68 -8.83 -6.46
C GLY A 56 -27.40 -10.01 -5.80
N THR A 57 -26.94 -10.43 -4.61
CA THR A 57 -27.55 -11.53 -3.84
C THR A 57 -28.93 -11.15 -3.32
N ALA A 58 -29.09 -9.91 -2.83
CA ALA A 58 -30.39 -9.41 -2.36
C ALA A 58 -31.44 -9.36 -3.49
N ARG A 59 -31.03 -9.01 -4.72
CA ARG A 59 -31.92 -8.97 -5.89
C ARG A 59 -32.20 -10.36 -6.47
N ASN A 60 -31.24 -11.28 -6.40
CA ASN A 60 -31.36 -12.63 -6.95
C ASN A 60 -30.80 -13.68 -5.97
N PRO A 61 -31.58 -14.07 -4.94
CA PRO A 61 -31.11 -14.99 -3.90
C PRO A 61 -30.66 -16.35 -4.45
N GLY A 62 -31.30 -16.84 -5.52
CA GLY A 62 -30.95 -18.11 -6.17
C GLY A 62 -29.56 -18.13 -6.82
N LEU A 63 -28.94 -16.96 -7.06
CA LEU A 63 -27.59 -16.86 -7.62
C LEU A 63 -26.52 -16.55 -6.56
N GLY A 64 -26.89 -16.49 -5.28
CA GLY A 64 -25.98 -16.08 -4.19
C GLY A 64 -24.68 -16.88 -4.16
N GLY A 65 -24.75 -18.21 -4.29
CA GLY A 65 -23.55 -19.06 -4.30
C GLY A 65 -22.57 -18.71 -5.43
N LYS A 66 -23.07 -18.49 -6.66
CA LYS A 66 -22.24 -18.12 -7.81
C LYS A 66 -21.65 -16.71 -7.65
N LEU A 67 -22.43 -15.77 -7.13
CA LEU A 67 -21.98 -14.40 -6.87
C LEU A 67 -20.86 -14.34 -5.82
N VAL A 68 -20.97 -15.12 -4.75
CA VAL A 68 -19.93 -15.23 -3.71
C VAL A 68 -18.64 -15.81 -4.29
N THR A 69 -18.71 -16.84 -5.13
CA THR A 69 -17.52 -17.39 -5.81
C THR A 69 -16.84 -16.34 -6.69
N THR A 70 -17.61 -15.64 -7.53
CA THR A 70 -17.07 -14.56 -8.38
C THR A 70 -16.49 -13.41 -7.54
N MET A 71 -17.14 -13.07 -6.43
CA MET A 71 -16.66 -12.06 -5.48
C MET A 71 -15.27 -12.44 -4.94
N PHE A 72 -15.08 -13.68 -4.47
CA PHE A 72 -13.77 -14.11 -3.95
C PHE A 72 -12.68 -14.13 -5.01
N ILE A 73 -12.99 -14.48 -6.26
CA ILE A 73 -12.03 -14.39 -7.37
C ILE A 73 -11.60 -12.93 -7.59
N ALA A 74 -12.55 -12.00 -7.60
CA ALA A 74 -12.25 -10.58 -7.74
C ALA A 74 -11.44 -10.05 -6.54
N LEU A 75 -11.82 -10.41 -5.31
CA LEU A 75 -11.08 -10.04 -4.10
C LEU A 75 -9.65 -10.60 -4.13
N ALA A 76 -9.44 -11.84 -4.57
CA ALA A 76 -8.10 -12.42 -4.68
C ALA A 76 -7.20 -11.65 -5.66
N MET A 77 -7.76 -11.15 -6.77
CA MET A 77 -7.03 -10.32 -7.73
C MET A 77 -6.70 -8.93 -7.17
N ILE A 78 -7.61 -8.36 -6.38
CA ILE A 78 -7.37 -7.09 -5.66
C ILE A 78 -6.31 -7.29 -4.58
N GLU A 79 -6.32 -8.40 -3.86
CA GLU A 79 -5.35 -8.64 -2.80
C GLU A 79 -3.95 -8.94 -3.36
N ALA A 80 -3.86 -9.60 -4.51
CA ALA A 80 -2.57 -9.93 -5.15
C ALA A 80 -1.71 -8.67 -5.42
N GLN A 81 -2.32 -7.56 -5.88
CA GLN A 81 -1.60 -6.30 -6.10
C GLN A 81 -1.11 -5.67 -4.78
N VAL A 82 -1.90 -5.78 -3.69
CA VAL A 82 -1.52 -5.25 -2.37
C VAL A 82 -0.35 -6.06 -1.81
N ILE A 83 -0.39 -7.38 -1.99
CA ILE A 83 0.72 -8.26 -1.59
C ILE A 83 1.98 -7.98 -2.41
N TYR A 84 1.89 -7.68 -3.71
CA TYR A 84 3.08 -7.27 -4.47
C TYR A 84 3.70 -5.97 -3.94
N ALA A 85 2.89 -4.97 -3.60
CA ALA A 85 3.37 -3.75 -2.96
C ALA A 85 4.02 -4.02 -1.58
N LEU A 86 3.45 -4.94 -0.80
CA LEU A 86 4.02 -5.41 0.47
C LEU A 86 5.37 -6.10 0.26
N VAL A 87 5.47 -7.02 -0.69
CA VAL A 87 6.72 -7.76 -0.99
C VAL A 87 7.83 -6.79 -1.37
N ILE A 88 7.58 -5.85 -2.28
CA ILE A 88 8.57 -4.84 -2.66
C ILE A 88 8.96 -3.97 -1.46
N SER A 89 7.99 -3.60 -0.63
CA SER A 89 8.24 -2.82 0.58
C SER A 89 9.14 -3.56 1.58
N LEU A 90 8.90 -4.85 1.79
CA LEU A 90 9.73 -5.70 2.65
C LEU A 90 11.15 -5.85 2.10
N ILE A 91 11.31 -5.96 0.78
CA ILE A 91 12.63 -5.99 0.14
C ILE A 91 13.37 -4.67 0.41
N LEU A 92 12.73 -3.52 0.23
CA LEU A 92 13.35 -2.21 0.48
C LEU A 92 13.74 -1.99 1.95
N LEU A 93 13.01 -2.59 2.90
CA LEU A 93 13.31 -2.48 4.33
C LEU A 93 14.41 -3.45 4.79
N TYR A 94 14.36 -4.71 4.36
CA TYR A 94 15.19 -5.77 4.93
C TYR A 94 16.32 -6.25 4.02
N LYS A 95 16.20 -6.05 2.71
CA LYS A 95 17.20 -6.48 1.72
C LYS A 95 17.32 -5.43 0.61
N ASN A 96 17.56 -4.19 1.04
CA ASN A 96 17.55 -3.04 0.15
C ASN A 96 18.65 -3.17 -0.91
N PRO A 97 18.31 -3.25 -2.20
CA PRO A 97 19.29 -3.45 -3.27
C PRO A 97 20.17 -2.22 -3.53
N PHE A 98 19.83 -1.06 -2.96
CA PHE A 98 20.58 0.18 -3.12
C PHE A 98 21.64 0.39 -2.03
N LEU A 99 21.64 -0.45 -1.01
CA LEU A 99 22.62 -0.45 0.07
C LEU A 99 23.46 -1.71 -0.13
N GLY A 100 24.60 -1.57 -0.79
CA GLY A 100 25.51 -2.68 -1.09
C GLY A 100 25.89 -3.51 0.11
#